data_AF-A0A660Z7R3-F1
#
_entry.id   AF-A0A660Z7R3-F1
#
_cell.length_a   1.000
_cell.length_b   1.000
_cell.length_c   1.000
_cell.angle_alpha   90.00
_cell.angle_beta   90.00
_cell.angle_gamma   90.00
#
_symmetry.space_group_name_H-M   'P 1'
#
loop_
_entity.id
_entity.type
_entity.pdbx_description
1 polymer ?
#
loop_
_entity_poly.entity_id
_entity_poly.type
_entity_poly.pdbx_seq_one_letter_code
_entity_poly.pdbx_strand_id
1 'polypeptide(L)'
;MEILRNDEIFEKFGQVYITTVYPGVVKGWHYHKLQRDNMTVIKGMAKIVLCGNRPESPTYGETNEFFVGEQNRVLTSIPPGAAQHQGNRNRDY
;
A
#
# COMPACT_ATOMS: atom_id res chain seq x y z
N MET A 1 -9.89 5.05 15.00
CA MET A 1 -8.62 4.64 14.35
C MET A 1 -7.97 5.89 13.84
N GLU A 2 -6.77 6.21 14.34
CA GLU A 2 -5.89 7.20 13.72
C GLU A 2 -5.08 6.46 12.64
N ILE A 3 -4.98 7.03 11.43
CA ILE A 3 -4.31 6.37 10.28
C ILE A 3 -2.90 6.91 10.09
N LEU A 4 -2.76 8.23 9.99
CA LEU A 4 -1.50 8.93 9.82
C LEU A 4 -1.59 10.25 10.59
N ARG A 5 -0.63 10.50 11.47
CA ARG A 5 -0.47 11.75 12.22
C ARG A 5 0.81 12.45 11.75
N ASN A 6 0.91 13.75 12.00
CA ASN A 6 2.12 14.55 11.75
C ASN A 6 3.24 14.21 12.75
N ASP A 7 3.73 12.97 12.68
CA ASP A 7 4.90 12.46 13.42
C ASP A 7 6.07 12.22 12.43
N GLU A 8 7.14 11.57 12.86
CA GLU A 8 8.38 11.36 12.08
C GLU A 8 8.19 10.77 10.67
N ILE A 9 7.14 9.97 10.45
CA ILE A 9 6.85 9.35 9.15
C ILE A 9 6.06 10.26 8.18
N PHE A 10 5.53 11.38 8.67
CA PHE A 10 4.76 12.33 7.87
C PHE A 10 5.68 13.30 7.14
N GLU A 11 5.52 13.41 5.83
CA GLU A 11 6.30 14.37 5.03
C GLU A 11 5.52 15.68 4.84
N LYS A 12 4.38 15.62 4.15
CA LYS A 12 3.49 16.74 3.87
C LYS A 12 2.12 16.24 3.45
N PHE A 13 1.10 17.08 3.63
CA PHE A 13 -0.21 16.80 3.07
C PHE A 13 -0.22 17.08 1.56
N GLY A 14 -0.94 16.25 0.81
CA GLY A 14 -1.22 16.46 -0.60
C GLY A 14 -2.66 16.11 -0.93
N GLN A 15 -3.03 14.85 -0.71
CA GLN A 15 -4.38 14.35 -0.97
C GLN A 15 -4.70 13.18 -0.06
N VAL A 16 -5.99 13.03 0.27
CA VAL A 16 -6.56 11.78 0.77
C VAL A 16 -7.68 11.35 -0.16
N TYR A 17 -7.74 10.07 -0.48
CA TYR A 17 -8.86 9.50 -1.23
C TYR A 17 -9.19 8.11 -0.69
N ILE A 18 -10.42 7.67 -0.93
CA ILE A 18 -10.90 6.36 -0.54
C ILE A 18 -11.36 5.64 -1.80
N THR A 19 -10.99 4.37 -1.92
CA THR A 19 -11.37 3.51 -3.05
C THR A 19 -11.84 2.16 -2.54
N THR A 20 -12.77 1.56 -3.26
CA THR A 20 -13.21 0.18 -3.02
C THR A 20 -12.60 -0.73 -4.07
N VAL A 21 -12.20 -1.94 -3.66
CA VAL A 21 -11.79 -3.02 -4.56
C VAL A 21 -12.66 -4.23 -4.24
N TYR A 22 -13.44 -4.67 -5.22
CA TYR A 22 -14.31 -5.84 -5.07
C TYR A 22 -13.48 -7.13 -4.91
N PRO A 23 -14.00 -8.15 -4.21
CA PRO A 23 -13.36 -9.45 -4.14
C PRO A 23 -12.97 -10.00 -5.52
N GLY A 24 -11.76 -10.56 -5.61
CA GLY A 24 -11.18 -11.07 -6.86
C GLY A 24 -10.59 -10.00 -7.78
N VAL A 25 -10.85 -8.70 -7.54
CA VAL A 25 -10.31 -7.61 -8.36
C VAL A 25 -8.93 -7.18 -7.88
N VAL A 26 -8.05 -6.93 -8.83
CA VAL A 26 -6.71 -6.38 -8.61
C VAL A 26 -6.64 -4.98 -9.22
N LYS A 27 -6.11 -4.02 -8.45
CA LYS A 27 -5.86 -2.64 -8.85
C LYS A 27 -4.35 -2.38 -8.84
N GLY A 28 -3.76 -2.18 -10.00
CA GLY A 28 -2.33 -1.93 -10.20
C GLY A 28 -1.81 -2.57 -11.50
N TRP A 29 -0.51 -2.52 -11.78
CA TRP A 29 0.52 -1.85 -10.98
C TRP A 29 0.44 -0.32 -11.08
N HIS A 30 0.60 0.36 -9.95
CA HIS A 30 0.78 1.81 -9.89
C HIS A 30 2.22 2.11 -9.51
N TYR A 31 2.77 3.17 -10.10
CA TYR A 31 4.13 3.61 -9.86
C TYR A 31 4.15 5.12 -9.88
N HIS A 32 4.81 5.71 -8.89
CA HIS A 32 4.95 7.16 -8.79
C HIS A 32 6.42 7.55 -8.71
N LYS A 33 6.84 8.46 -9.60
CA LYS A 33 8.23 8.98 -9.61
C LYS A 33 8.54 9.88 -8.41
N LEU A 34 7.54 10.64 -7.95
CA LEU A 34 7.74 11.71 -6.95
C LEU A 34 6.82 11.59 -5.72
N GLN A 35 5.76 10.80 -5.81
CA GLN A 35 4.74 10.70 -4.77
C GLN A 35 5.06 9.54 -3.84
N ARG A 36 5.00 9.79 -2.53
CA ARG A 36 4.91 8.76 -1.49
C ARG A 36 3.45 8.53 -1.16
N ASP A 37 3.03 7.27 -1.15
CA ASP A 37 1.68 6.88 -0.74
C ASP A 37 1.71 6.30 0.67
N ASN A 38 0.68 6.60 1.45
CA ASN A 38 0.42 5.93 2.73
C ASN A 38 -0.96 5.29 2.63
N MET A 39 -1.02 3.96 2.70
CA MET A 39 -2.24 3.20 2.45
C MET A 39 -2.57 2.29 3.63
N THR A 40 -3.86 2.21 3.96
CA THR A 40 -4.39 1.21 4.89
C THR A 40 -5.75 0.71 4.40
N VAL A 41 -6.19 -0.41 4.93
CA VAL A 41 -7.51 -0.99 4.64
C VAL A 41 -8.42 -0.72 5.83
N ILE A 42 -9.42 0.15 5.63
CA ILE A 42 -10.33 0.59 6.69
C ILE A 42 -11.51 -0.36 6.92
N LYS A 43 -11.82 -1.23 5.95
CA LYS A 43 -12.91 -2.22 6.00
C LYS A 43 -12.55 -3.46 5.17
N GLY A 44 -12.81 -4.64 5.71
CA GLY A 44 -12.43 -5.92 5.10
C GLY A 44 -10.94 -6.21 5.20
N MET A 45 -10.45 -7.03 4.27
CA MET A 45 -9.04 -7.41 4.14
C MET A 45 -8.60 -7.22 2.69
N ALA A 46 -7.35 -6.82 2.48
CA ALA A 46 -6.73 -6.82 1.14
C ALA A 46 -5.26 -7.22 1.23
N LYS A 47 -4.74 -7.75 0.12
CA LYS A 47 -3.31 -7.91 -0.09
C LYS A 47 -2.76 -6.68 -0.81
N ILE A 48 -1.78 -6.03 -0.20
CA ILE A 48 -0.96 -4.97 -0.80
C ILE A 48 0.38 -5.60 -1.17
N VAL A 49 0.81 -5.39 -2.41
CA VAL A 49 2.07 -5.95 -2.91
C VAL A 49 2.95 -4.81 -3.41
N LEU A 50 4.21 -4.82 -2.99
CA LEU A 50 5.23 -3.86 -3.38
C LEU A 50 6.36 -4.58 -4.12
N CYS A 51 6.76 -4.07 -5.27
CA CYS A 51 7.93 -4.53 -6.01
C CYS A 51 9.01 -3.45 -6.02
N GLY A 52 10.23 -3.83 -5.64
CA GLY A 52 11.39 -2.93 -5.62
C GLY A 52 11.87 -2.62 -7.02
N ASN A 53 11.52 -1.45 -7.57
CA ASN A 53 11.90 -1.05 -8.93
C ASN A 53 12.96 0.06 -8.96
N ARG A 54 13.71 0.21 -7.87
CA ARG A 54 14.83 1.15 -7.70
C ARG A 54 16.16 0.40 -7.84
N PRO A 55 16.92 0.56 -8.93
CA PRO A 55 18.15 -0.20 -9.19
C PRO A 55 19.19 -0.11 -8.07
N GLU A 56 19.23 1.01 -7.37
CA GLU A 56 20.13 1.30 -6.25
C GLU A 56 19.64 0.73 -4.90
N SER A 57 18.40 0.23 -4.84
CA SER A 57 17.82 -0.33 -3.62
C SER A 57 18.36 -1.74 -3.37
N PRO A 58 18.71 -2.10 -2.12
CA PRO A 58 19.14 -3.47 -1.79
C PRO A 58 18.03 -4.50 -2.05
N THR A 59 16.77 -4.05 -2.08
CA THR A 59 15.58 -4.85 -2.38
C THR A 59 15.14 -4.75 -3.85
N TYR A 60 16.02 -4.40 -4.78
CA TYR A 60 15.69 -4.30 -6.21
C TYR A 60 15.27 -5.67 -6.76
N GLY A 61 14.15 -5.72 -7.47
CA GLY A 61 13.52 -6.93 -7.98
C GLY A 61 12.75 -7.75 -6.94
N GLU A 62 12.84 -7.39 -5.65
CA GLU A 62 12.13 -8.12 -4.59
C GLU A 62 10.65 -7.73 -4.54
N THR A 63 9.80 -8.74 -4.26
CA THR A 63 8.36 -8.56 -4.05
C THR A 63 8.01 -8.80 -2.59
N ASN A 64 7.37 -7.82 -1.97
CA ASN A 64 6.88 -7.87 -0.60
C ASN A 64 5.34 -7.91 -0.59
N GLU A 65 4.75 -8.81 0.19
CA GLU A 65 3.30 -8.95 0.33
C GLU A 65 2.86 -8.59 1.75
N PHE A 66 1.86 -7.72 1.86
CA PHE A 66 1.25 -7.28 3.12
C PHE A 66 -0.24 -7.62 3.11
N PHE A 67 -0.71 -8.32 4.13
CA PHE A 67 -2.14 -8.60 4.33
C PHE A 67 -2.68 -7.60 5.35
N VAL A 68 -3.48 -6.65 4.90
CA VAL A 68 -3.88 -5.47 5.68
C VAL A 68 -5.40 -5.41 5.77
N GLY A 69 -5.93 -5.06 6.94
CA GLY A 69 -7.36 -4.88 7.15
C GLY A 69 -7.78 -4.89 8.60
N GLU A 70 -9.05 -5.20 8.85
CA GLU A 70 -9.64 -5.11 10.19
C GLU A 70 -8.99 -6.07 11.20
N GLN A 71 -8.49 -7.22 10.71
CA GLN A 71 -7.78 -8.22 11.51
C GLN A 71 -6.26 -7.96 11.60
N ASN A 72 -5.72 -7.06 10.78
CA ASN A 72 -4.32 -6.68 10.80
C ASN A 72 -4.16 -5.22 10.35
N ARG A 73 -4.31 -4.30 11.30
CA ARG A 73 -4.30 -2.85 11.03
C ARG A 73 -2.87 -2.39 10.84
N VAL A 74 -2.50 -2.14 9.59
CA VAL A 74 -1.16 -1.69 9.19
C VAL A 74 -1.29 -0.45 8.33
N LEU A 75 -0.39 0.51 8.53
CA LEU A 75 -0.13 1.58 7.58
C LEU A 75 1.03 1.15 6.69
N THR A 76 0.77 0.99 5.39
CA THR A 76 1.81 0.68 4.40
C THR A 76 2.27 1.99 3.76
N SER A 77 3.52 2.38 4.03
CA SER A 77 4.17 3.52 3.39
C SER A 77 4.95 3.07 2.16
N ILE A 78 4.64 3.67 1.02
CA ILE A 78 5.18 3.28 -0.28
C ILE A 78 6.03 4.43 -0.82
N PRO A 79 7.36 4.29 -0.82
CA PRO A 79 8.25 5.36 -1.27
C PRO A 79 8.16 5.55 -2.79
N PRO A 80 8.50 6.75 -3.29
CA PRO A 80 8.65 6.99 -4.72
C PRO A 80 9.59 5.95 -5.36
N GLY A 81 9.32 5.61 -6.61
CA GLY A 81 10.12 4.63 -7.34
C GLY A 81 9.82 3.16 -7.00
N ALA A 82 8.93 2.86 -6.05
CA ALA A 82 8.38 1.51 -5.89
C ALA A 82 7.14 1.30 -6.76
N ALA A 83 6.92 0.09 -7.27
CA ALA A 83 5.67 -0.29 -7.94
C ALA A 83 4.76 -1.02 -6.94
N GLN A 84 3.47 -0.69 -6.93
CA GLN A 84 2.49 -1.26 -6.00
C GLN A 84 1.27 -1.80 -6.71
N HIS A 85 0.67 -2.87 -6.19
CA HIS A 85 -0.70 -3.25 -6.53
C HIS A 85 -1.46 -3.69 -5.28
N GLN A 86 -2.78 -3.55 -5.32
CA GLN A 86 -3.67 -4.00 -4.25
C GLN A 86 -4.70 -4.97 -4.84
N GLY A 87 -4.99 -6.05 -4.14
CA GLY A 87 -6.02 -7.00 -4.53
C GLY A 87 -6.84 -7.42 -3.34
N ASN A 88 -8.16 -7.46 -3.50
CA ASN A 88 -9.03 -8.05 -2.50
C ASN A 88 -9.12 -9.55 -2.77
N ARG A 89 -8.28 -10.35 -2.08
CA ARG A 89 -8.41 -11.80 -2.12
C ARG A 89 -9.35 -12.20 -0.99
N ASN A 90 -10.57 -12.63 -1.32
CA ASN A 90 -11.32 -13.53 -0.46
C ASN A 90 -10.49 -14.80 -0.33
N ARG A 91 -9.59 -14.86 0.65
CA ARG A 91 -9.35 -16.13 1.30
C ARG A 91 -10.34 -16.16 2.43
N ASP A 92 -11.42 -16.90 2.21
CA ASP A 92 -12.18 -17.45 3.32
C ASP A 92 -11.14 -18.06 4.28
N TYR A 93 -11.02 -17.46 5.46
CA TYR A 93 -10.31 -18.05 6.59
C TYR A 93 -11.28 -18.96 7.32
#